data_AF-A0A562E181-F1
#
_entry.id   AF-A0A562E181-F1
#
_cell.length_a   1.000
_cell.length_b   1.000
_cell.length_c   1.000
_cell.angle_alpha   90.00
_cell.angle_beta   90.00
_cell.angle_gamma   90.00
#
_symmetry.space_group_name_H-M   'P 1'
#
loop_
_entity.id
_entity.type
_entity.pdbx_description
1 polymer ?
#
loop_
_entity_poly.entity_id
_entity_poly.type
_entity_poly.pdbx_seq_one_letter_code
_entity_poly.pdbx_strand_id
1 'polypeptide(L)'
;MKPWADRYAGKFDDGWDAYRERVFERAKEKGWIPPDAELTERHPTMTAWDDIPDDEKPFQRRLMEVAAGYAEHCDVQVGRLFDELDRLGYRENTLVFYIWGDNGSSGEGQNGTISELLAQNGIPTTTAQHIAALDELGGLDVLGSPKTDNMYHAGWAWAGSTPYKGMKLLASHLGGTRNPMVVRWPARITPDRTPRTQFLHCNDLVPTFYELLGITPPRTVNGIPQDPIDGAGFARTFVDRDAPAGKLTQYFEVMGSRAIYHDGWMASAFGPRAPWLPGLPGGIRDWSPDDDTWELYNLDEDWTQNRDLAEQYPEKLAQMREIFAIEAAKNNALPIGGGLWVAAIHPEQRITTPYTSWDFTGDVTRMPEFCAPALGNKNNRVCIEVTFPERAHGVLYALGANGGGLTCFADDGYLCYEYNLFILMRTKMRSASRVAPGHHLVEVVTKYAETRPGGPLNVLMSVDGQSVGETVVPVSAPLLFTANDCLDIGTCLGSPVSLDYFDRAPFPFDGSIDRMTVEYT
;
A
#
# COMPACT_ATOMS: atom_id res chain seq x y z
N MET A 1 7.11 -15.25 8.75
CA MET A 1 7.15 -15.63 7.32
C MET A 1 8.23 -16.63 6.93
N LYS A 2 9.41 -16.66 7.55
CA LYS A 2 10.58 -17.45 7.10
C LYS A 2 10.29 -18.88 6.61
N PRO A 3 9.58 -19.77 7.35
CA PRO A 3 9.33 -21.14 6.87
C PRO A 3 8.48 -21.23 5.60
N TRP A 4 7.71 -20.19 5.28
CA TRP A 4 6.95 -20.09 4.04
C TRP A 4 7.84 -19.58 2.91
N ALA A 5 8.59 -18.50 3.14
CA ALA A 5 9.52 -17.95 2.16
C ALA A 5 10.59 -18.96 1.73
N ASP A 6 11.13 -19.73 2.67
CA ASP A 6 12.19 -20.71 2.42
C ASP A 6 11.74 -21.88 1.50
N ARG A 7 10.43 -22.13 1.34
CA ARG A 7 9.91 -23.10 0.35
C ARG A 7 10.16 -22.67 -1.09
N TYR A 8 10.33 -21.36 -1.28
CA TYR A 8 10.53 -20.73 -2.57
C TYR A 8 12.00 -20.44 -2.87
N ALA A 9 12.93 -20.84 -1.98
CA ALA A 9 14.36 -20.71 -2.20
C ALA A 9 14.76 -21.20 -3.60
N GLY A 10 15.34 -20.31 -4.40
CA GLY A 10 15.84 -20.60 -5.74
C GLY A 10 14.77 -20.74 -6.84
N LYS A 11 13.48 -20.52 -6.56
CA LYS A 11 12.38 -20.60 -7.56
C LYS A 11 12.33 -19.40 -8.51
N PHE A 12 13.08 -18.36 -8.19
CA PHE A 12 13.11 -17.06 -8.87
C PHE A 12 14.52 -16.67 -9.32
N ASP A 13 15.45 -17.63 -9.36
CA ASP A 13 16.85 -17.40 -9.75
C ASP A 13 17.03 -16.90 -11.18
N ASP A 14 16.06 -17.23 -12.04
CA ASP A 14 16.01 -16.82 -13.44
C ASP A 14 15.45 -15.42 -13.67
N GLY A 15 14.98 -14.75 -12.61
CA GLY A 15 14.56 -13.35 -12.68
C GLY A 15 13.16 -13.12 -13.24
N TRP A 16 12.72 -11.86 -13.22
CA TRP A 16 11.35 -11.50 -13.60
C TRP A 16 11.07 -11.65 -15.09
N ASP A 17 12.02 -11.37 -15.98
CA ASP A 17 11.85 -11.53 -17.43
C ASP A 17 11.55 -13.01 -17.78
N ALA A 18 12.40 -13.95 -17.32
CA ALA A 18 12.20 -15.38 -17.56
C ALA A 18 10.96 -15.94 -16.83
N TYR A 19 10.67 -15.44 -15.62
CA TYR A 19 9.46 -15.80 -14.91
C TYR A 19 8.20 -15.47 -15.73
N ARG A 20 8.15 -14.31 -16.38
CA ARG A 20 6.99 -13.90 -17.20
C ARG A 20 6.71 -14.88 -18.33
N GLU A 21 7.74 -15.24 -19.09
CA GLU A 21 7.61 -16.23 -20.16
C GLU A 21 7.10 -17.57 -19.62
N ARG A 22 7.71 -18.05 -18.53
CA ARG A 22 7.37 -19.33 -17.89
C ARG A 22 5.92 -19.37 -17.40
N VAL A 23 5.44 -18.33 -16.73
CA VAL A 23 4.07 -18.32 -16.20
C VAL A 23 3.02 -18.04 -17.27
N PHE A 24 3.38 -17.27 -18.31
CA PHE A 24 2.53 -17.09 -19.48
C PHE A 24 2.24 -18.41 -20.18
N GLU A 25 3.28 -19.15 -20.55
CA GLU A 25 3.12 -20.46 -21.20
C GLU A 25 2.35 -21.43 -20.31
N ARG A 26 2.66 -21.48 -19.00
CA ARG A 26 1.92 -22.31 -18.05
C ARG A 26 0.44 -21.91 -17.95
N ALA A 27 0.11 -20.63 -18.02
CA ALA A 27 -1.29 -20.17 -17.99
C ALA A 27 -2.05 -20.60 -19.24
N LYS A 28 -1.42 -20.57 -20.42
CA LYS A 28 -1.96 -21.09 -21.68
C LYS A 28 -2.17 -22.60 -21.62
N GLU A 29 -1.17 -23.35 -21.18
CA GLU A 29 -1.24 -24.82 -21.01
C GLU A 29 -2.38 -25.25 -20.07
N LYS A 30 -2.67 -24.44 -19.05
CA LYS A 30 -3.76 -24.70 -18.09
C LYS A 30 -5.13 -24.25 -18.60
N GLY A 31 -5.18 -23.50 -19.70
CA GLY A 31 -6.42 -22.92 -20.25
C GLY A 31 -6.99 -21.78 -19.41
N TRP A 32 -6.17 -21.10 -18.60
CA TRP A 32 -6.60 -19.94 -17.80
C TRP A 32 -6.69 -18.67 -18.62
N ILE A 33 -5.93 -18.58 -19.72
CA ILE A 33 -5.91 -17.45 -20.64
C ILE A 33 -6.11 -17.94 -22.09
N PRO A 34 -6.53 -17.08 -23.02
CA PRO A 34 -6.74 -17.47 -24.42
C PRO A 34 -5.49 -18.09 -25.07
N PRO A 35 -5.63 -19.11 -25.94
CA PRO A 35 -4.50 -19.76 -26.60
C PRO A 35 -3.75 -18.85 -27.58
N ASP A 36 -4.43 -17.84 -28.10
CA ASP A 36 -3.93 -16.79 -29.00
C ASP A 36 -3.48 -15.53 -28.26
N ALA A 37 -3.58 -15.49 -26.92
CA ALA A 37 -2.99 -14.41 -26.13
C ALA A 37 -1.51 -14.26 -26.47
N GLU A 38 -1.04 -13.00 -26.46
CA GLU A 38 0.34 -12.60 -26.70
C GLU A 38 0.95 -11.99 -25.45
N LEU A 39 2.22 -12.28 -25.19
CA LEU A 39 2.90 -11.71 -24.03
C LEU A 39 3.29 -10.25 -24.35
N THR A 40 2.85 -9.31 -23.51
CA THR A 40 3.18 -7.90 -23.73
C THR A 40 4.64 -7.61 -23.41
N GLU A 41 5.22 -6.67 -24.15
CA GLU A 41 6.59 -6.22 -23.96
C GLU A 41 6.82 -5.46 -22.64
N ARG A 42 8.08 -5.42 -22.21
CA ARG A 42 8.55 -4.59 -21.09
C ARG A 42 8.54 -3.13 -21.51
N HIS A 43 8.06 -2.24 -20.64
CA HIS A 43 8.19 -0.81 -20.89
C HIS A 43 9.69 -0.42 -20.95
N PRO A 44 10.14 0.38 -21.93
CA PRO A 44 11.57 0.68 -22.14
C PRO A 44 12.30 1.30 -20.94
N THR A 45 11.58 1.99 -20.04
CA THR A 45 12.15 2.64 -18.85
C THR A 45 12.21 1.76 -17.61
N MET A 46 11.71 0.52 -17.67
CA MET A 46 11.76 -0.42 -16.55
C MET A 46 13.03 -1.27 -16.66
N THR A 47 13.75 -1.49 -15.55
CA THR A 47 15.02 -2.25 -15.54
C THR A 47 14.83 -3.73 -15.90
N ALA A 48 15.72 -4.28 -16.73
CA ALA A 48 15.76 -5.72 -17.02
C ALA A 48 16.39 -6.50 -15.87
N TRP A 49 16.09 -7.79 -15.72
CA TRP A 49 16.77 -8.63 -14.72
C TRP A 49 18.28 -8.71 -14.95
N ASP A 50 18.70 -8.83 -16.21
CA ASP A 50 20.11 -8.93 -16.58
C ASP A 50 20.91 -7.64 -16.31
N ASP A 51 20.22 -6.51 -16.17
CA ASP A 51 20.82 -5.21 -15.83
C ASP A 51 21.01 -5.01 -14.32
N ILE A 52 20.50 -5.93 -13.47
CA ILE A 52 20.68 -5.87 -12.02
C ILE A 52 22.11 -6.30 -11.65
N PRO A 53 22.85 -5.51 -10.84
CA PRO A 53 24.14 -5.91 -10.33
C PRO A 53 24.09 -7.27 -9.60
N ASP A 54 25.11 -8.12 -9.83
CA ASP A 54 25.12 -9.49 -9.31
C ASP A 54 25.09 -9.57 -7.78
N ASP A 55 25.66 -8.56 -7.10
CA ASP A 55 25.63 -8.43 -5.64
C ASP A 55 24.26 -7.99 -5.10
N GLU A 56 23.40 -7.40 -5.92
CA GLU A 56 22.03 -7.03 -5.57
C GLU A 56 21.01 -8.15 -5.86
N LYS A 57 21.30 -9.07 -6.79
CA LYS A 57 20.39 -10.19 -7.15
C LYS A 57 19.93 -11.04 -5.95
N PRO A 58 20.76 -11.38 -4.94
CA PRO A 58 20.29 -12.10 -3.75
C PRO A 58 19.17 -11.36 -2.99
N PHE A 59 19.29 -10.03 -2.85
CA PHE A 59 18.27 -9.20 -2.22
C PHE A 59 16.96 -9.23 -3.03
N GLN A 60 17.05 -9.02 -4.36
CA GLN A 60 15.85 -9.00 -5.22
C GLN A 60 15.12 -10.34 -5.27
N ARG A 61 15.84 -11.46 -5.27
CA ARG A 61 15.23 -12.81 -5.21
C ARG A 61 14.54 -13.02 -3.89
N ARG A 62 15.20 -12.69 -2.77
CA ARG A 62 14.64 -12.92 -1.44
C ARG A 62 13.34 -12.15 -1.22
N LEU A 63 13.22 -10.92 -1.73
CA LEU A 63 11.97 -10.16 -1.66
C LEU A 63 10.81 -10.91 -2.37
N MET A 64 11.06 -11.50 -3.53
CA MET A 64 10.04 -12.27 -4.27
C MET A 64 9.72 -13.61 -3.58
N GLU A 65 10.71 -14.29 -3.01
CA GLU A 65 10.49 -15.50 -2.20
C GLU A 65 9.60 -15.21 -0.99
N VAL A 66 9.82 -14.08 -0.32
CA VAL A 66 8.97 -13.62 0.79
C VAL A 66 7.54 -13.38 0.32
N ALA A 67 7.34 -12.70 -0.82
CA ALA A 67 6.02 -12.47 -1.38
C ALA A 67 5.31 -13.77 -1.79
N ALA A 68 6.02 -14.71 -2.41
CA ALA A 68 5.48 -16.03 -2.76
C ALA A 68 5.10 -16.85 -1.52
N GLY A 69 5.96 -16.82 -0.48
CA GLY A 69 5.65 -17.43 0.81
C GLY A 69 4.44 -16.78 1.50
N TYR A 70 4.28 -15.46 1.37
CA TYR A 70 3.11 -14.75 1.89
C TYR A 70 1.82 -15.13 1.15
N ALA A 71 1.89 -15.28 -0.17
CA ALA A 71 0.79 -15.77 -0.98
C ALA A 71 0.33 -17.17 -0.55
N GLU A 72 1.25 -18.12 -0.37
CA GLU A 72 0.91 -19.47 0.13
C GLU A 72 0.34 -19.42 1.55
N HIS A 73 0.94 -18.62 2.44
CA HIS A 73 0.44 -18.46 3.80
C HIS A 73 -1.01 -17.93 3.81
N CYS A 74 -1.31 -16.94 2.97
CA CYS A 74 -2.66 -16.38 2.81
C CYS A 74 -3.65 -17.44 2.33
N ASP A 75 -3.30 -18.21 1.30
CA ASP A 75 -4.12 -19.31 0.79
C ASP A 75 -4.44 -20.35 1.89
N VAL A 76 -3.45 -20.72 2.71
CA VAL A 76 -3.67 -21.61 3.86
C VAL A 76 -4.62 -20.99 4.89
N GLN A 77 -4.54 -19.69 5.17
CA GLN A 77 -5.49 -19.04 6.08
C GLN A 77 -6.91 -19.01 5.50
N VAL A 78 -7.06 -18.78 4.19
CA VAL A 78 -8.36 -18.86 3.50
C VAL A 78 -8.92 -20.28 3.58
N GLY A 79 -8.08 -21.31 3.43
CA GLY A 79 -8.45 -22.71 3.64
C GLY A 79 -9.08 -22.97 5.00
N ARG A 80 -8.56 -22.34 6.08
CA ARG A 80 -9.13 -22.47 7.43
C ARG A 80 -10.54 -21.90 7.56
N LEU A 81 -10.87 -20.85 6.80
CA LEU A 81 -12.25 -20.32 6.75
C LEU A 81 -13.19 -21.35 6.14
N PHE A 82 -12.72 -22.04 5.09
CA PHE A 82 -13.46 -23.10 4.43
C PHE A 82 -13.65 -24.34 5.30
N ASP A 83 -12.63 -24.74 6.06
CA ASP A 83 -12.72 -25.82 7.04
C ASP A 83 -13.78 -25.51 8.11
N GLU A 84 -13.87 -24.24 8.54
CA GLU A 84 -14.88 -23.82 9.50
C GLU A 84 -16.30 -23.81 8.90
N LEU A 85 -16.46 -23.41 7.63
CA LEU A 85 -17.73 -23.52 6.92
C LEU A 85 -18.20 -24.98 6.78
N ASP A 86 -17.27 -25.92 6.60
CA ASP A 86 -17.53 -27.36 6.63
C ASP A 86 -17.98 -27.82 8.02
N ARG A 87 -17.22 -27.45 9.05
CA ARG A 87 -17.51 -27.82 10.44
C ARG A 87 -18.89 -27.35 10.90
N LEU A 88 -19.30 -26.15 10.47
CA LEU A 88 -20.61 -25.56 10.78
C LEU A 88 -21.75 -26.07 9.88
N GLY A 89 -21.43 -26.80 8.80
CA GLY A 89 -22.43 -27.29 7.84
C GLY A 89 -23.01 -26.23 6.90
N TYR A 90 -22.35 -25.07 6.77
CA TYR A 90 -22.83 -23.97 5.91
C TYR A 90 -22.22 -23.98 4.50
N ARG A 91 -21.13 -24.73 4.27
CA ARG A 91 -20.34 -24.72 3.03
C ARG A 91 -21.14 -24.84 1.74
N GLU A 92 -22.18 -25.66 1.73
CA GLU A 92 -22.98 -25.96 0.54
C GLU A 92 -23.74 -24.72 0.04
N ASN A 93 -24.27 -23.93 0.96
CA ASN A 93 -25.06 -22.75 0.66
C ASN A 93 -24.33 -21.43 0.98
N THR A 94 -23.00 -21.43 0.94
CA THR A 94 -22.19 -20.21 1.00
C THR A 94 -21.73 -19.83 -0.40
N LEU A 95 -22.08 -18.63 -0.82
CA LEU A 95 -21.50 -17.97 -1.99
C LEU A 95 -20.19 -17.30 -1.60
N VAL A 96 -19.12 -17.63 -2.30
CA VAL A 96 -17.78 -17.05 -2.10
C VAL A 96 -17.31 -16.42 -3.39
N PHE A 97 -16.86 -15.17 -3.30
CA PHE A 97 -16.05 -14.50 -4.30
C PHE A 97 -14.64 -14.41 -3.76
N TYR A 98 -13.69 -14.97 -4.48
CA TYR A 98 -12.27 -14.84 -4.18
C TYR A 98 -11.62 -14.07 -5.32
N ILE A 99 -11.15 -12.85 -5.03
CA ILE A 99 -10.50 -11.97 -6.00
C ILE A 99 -9.04 -11.88 -5.58
N TRP A 100 -8.14 -12.19 -6.51
CA TRP A 100 -6.69 -12.13 -6.26
C TRP A 100 -6.21 -10.68 -6.32
N GLY A 101 -6.31 -9.98 -5.19
CA GLY A 101 -5.95 -8.57 -5.07
C GLY A 101 -7.11 -7.62 -5.37
N ASP A 102 -7.00 -6.40 -4.87
CA ASP A 102 -7.93 -5.29 -5.11
C ASP A 102 -7.52 -4.41 -6.31
N ASN A 103 -6.30 -4.58 -6.80
CA ASN A 103 -5.69 -3.94 -7.96
C ASN A 103 -4.57 -4.86 -8.52
N GLY A 104 -3.91 -4.44 -9.59
CA GLY A 104 -2.74 -5.14 -10.12
C GLY A 104 -1.57 -5.25 -9.12
N SER A 105 -0.54 -6.00 -9.47
CA SER A 105 0.62 -6.17 -8.59
C SER A 105 1.27 -4.82 -8.24
N SER A 106 1.60 -4.59 -6.97
CA SER A 106 2.14 -3.30 -6.54
C SER A 106 3.62 -3.13 -6.92
N GLY A 107 3.96 -2.02 -7.57
CA GLY A 107 5.32 -1.65 -7.98
C GLY A 107 6.00 -0.61 -7.08
N GLU A 108 5.39 -0.26 -5.95
CA GLU A 108 5.88 0.79 -5.03
C GLU A 108 7.25 0.48 -4.41
N GLY A 109 7.69 -0.78 -4.45
CA GLY A 109 9.03 -1.16 -4.05
C GLY A 109 10.11 -0.63 -5.00
N GLN A 110 9.76 -0.18 -6.22
CA GLN A 110 10.67 0.43 -7.20
C GLN A 110 11.91 -0.44 -7.45
N ASN A 111 13.03 -0.12 -6.80
CA ASN A 111 14.28 -0.88 -6.88
C ASN A 111 14.36 -2.05 -5.87
N GLY A 112 13.26 -2.40 -5.20
CA GLY A 112 13.24 -3.25 -4.02
C GLY A 112 13.61 -2.47 -2.76
N THR A 113 12.86 -2.67 -1.67
CA THR A 113 13.03 -1.88 -0.43
C THR A 113 12.84 -2.73 0.82
N ILE A 114 13.45 -2.28 1.93
CA ILE A 114 13.24 -2.82 3.28
C ILE A 114 12.10 -2.11 4.04
N SER A 115 11.61 -0.98 3.50
CA SER A 115 10.48 -0.20 4.02
C SER A 115 9.73 0.49 2.86
N GLU A 116 8.47 0.13 2.64
CA GLU A 116 7.65 0.67 1.53
C GLU A 116 7.45 2.19 1.61
N LEU A 117 7.41 2.76 2.82
CA LEU A 117 7.14 4.17 3.00
C LEU A 117 8.30 5.10 2.62
N LEU A 118 9.50 4.58 2.35
CA LEU A 118 10.58 5.37 1.77
C LEU A 118 10.19 6.00 0.43
N ALA A 119 9.55 5.22 -0.45
CA ALA A 119 9.12 5.69 -1.76
C ALA A 119 7.99 6.72 -1.65
N GLN A 120 7.01 6.48 -0.76
CA GLN A 120 5.90 7.42 -0.54
C GLN A 120 6.34 8.74 0.10
N ASN A 121 7.38 8.68 0.93
CA ASN A 121 8.02 9.87 1.52
C ASN A 121 8.99 10.58 0.56
N GLY A 122 9.25 10.02 -0.63
CA GLY A 122 10.19 10.59 -1.59
C GLY A 122 11.63 10.63 -1.09
N ILE A 123 12.03 9.71 -0.21
CA ILE A 123 13.38 9.64 0.35
C ILE A 123 14.27 8.89 -0.64
N PRO A 124 15.29 9.55 -1.23
CA PRO A 124 16.17 8.90 -2.20
C PRO A 124 17.09 7.89 -1.50
N THR A 125 17.13 6.67 -2.03
CA THR A 125 17.86 5.55 -1.45
C THR A 125 18.45 4.67 -2.56
N THR A 126 19.47 3.88 -2.23
CA THR A 126 20.07 2.88 -3.13
C THR A 126 19.91 1.47 -2.56
N THR A 127 19.87 0.45 -3.42
CA THR A 127 19.82 -0.96 -2.99
C THR A 127 20.97 -1.30 -2.03
N ALA A 128 22.17 -0.77 -2.27
CA ALA A 128 23.31 -0.96 -1.38
C ALA A 128 23.07 -0.41 0.05
N GLN A 129 22.39 0.73 0.20
CA GLN A 129 22.00 1.25 1.51
C GLN A 129 20.98 0.34 2.20
N HIS A 130 20.03 -0.21 1.44
CA HIS A 130 19.08 -1.19 1.95
C HIS A 130 19.76 -2.44 2.46
N ILE A 131 20.69 -3.01 1.69
CA ILE A 131 21.46 -4.20 2.08
C ILE A 131 22.30 -3.92 3.32
N ALA A 132 23.01 -2.79 3.38
CA ALA A 132 23.82 -2.44 4.54
C ALA A 132 22.99 -2.31 5.83
N ALA A 133 21.84 -1.64 5.77
CA ALA A 133 20.94 -1.53 6.92
C ALA A 133 20.35 -2.90 7.32
N LEU A 134 20.09 -3.76 6.35
CA LEU A 134 19.59 -5.11 6.58
C LEU A 134 20.62 -6.01 7.27
N ASP A 135 21.90 -5.91 6.87
CA ASP A 135 23.00 -6.67 7.46
C ASP A 135 23.16 -6.39 8.97
N GLU A 136 22.91 -5.16 9.40
CA GLU A 136 22.87 -4.79 10.83
C GLU A 136 21.71 -5.45 11.60
N LEU A 137 20.64 -5.86 10.92
CA LEU A 137 19.46 -6.50 11.52
C LEU A 137 19.50 -8.03 11.51
N GLY A 138 20.40 -8.63 10.73
CA GLY A 138 20.49 -10.08 10.51
C GLY A 138 20.49 -10.51 9.03
N GLY A 139 20.66 -9.57 8.10
CA GLY A 139 20.79 -9.82 6.66
C GLY A 139 19.49 -10.29 6.00
N LEU A 140 19.59 -10.95 4.86
CA LEU A 140 18.45 -11.39 4.04
C LEU A 140 17.41 -12.23 4.80
N ASP A 141 17.81 -12.90 5.88
CA ASP A 141 16.93 -13.74 6.69
C ASP A 141 15.87 -12.94 7.47
N VAL A 142 16.06 -11.64 7.68
CA VAL A 142 15.08 -10.80 8.38
C VAL A 142 13.98 -10.25 7.47
N LEU A 143 14.10 -10.37 6.14
CA LEU A 143 13.04 -9.98 5.22
C LEU A 143 11.76 -10.82 5.48
N GLY A 144 10.61 -10.15 5.55
CA GLY A 144 9.33 -10.73 5.93
C GLY A 144 9.18 -11.02 7.43
N SER A 145 10.12 -10.59 8.27
CA SER A 145 9.96 -10.57 9.72
C SER A 145 9.34 -9.25 10.18
N PRO A 146 8.86 -9.14 11.44
CA PRO A 146 8.36 -7.87 11.97
C PRO A 146 9.43 -6.75 12.05
N LYS A 147 10.69 -7.04 11.72
CA LYS A 147 11.78 -6.05 11.66
C LYS A 147 11.84 -5.27 10.34
N THR A 148 11.07 -5.65 9.33
CA THR A 148 11.10 -4.98 8.01
C THR A 148 9.69 -4.71 7.54
N ASP A 149 9.54 -3.71 6.67
CA ASP A 149 8.31 -3.43 5.93
C ASP A 149 8.61 -3.52 4.42
N ASN A 150 9.19 -4.66 4.04
CA ASN A 150 9.89 -4.82 2.77
C ASN A 150 8.93 -5.03 1.60
N MET A 151 9.37 -4.59 0.42
CA MET A 151 8.63 -4.75 -0.82
C MET A 151 9.55 -5.07 -1.99
N TYR A 152 9.11 -5.95 -2.89
CA TYR A 152 9.88 -6.41 -4.04
C TYR A 152 10.05 -5.32 -5.11
N HIS A 153 11.03 -5.52 -6.00
CA HIS A 153 11.30 -4.69 -7.17
C HIS A 153 10.09 -4.56 -8.11
N ALA A 154 9.88 -3.40 -8.73
CA ALA A 154 8.76 -3.17 -9.66
C ALA A 154 8.77 -4.13 -10.87
N GLY A 155 9.93 -4.67 -11.24
CA GLY A 155 10.06 -5.77 -12.21
C GLY A 155 9.31 -7.04 -11.80
N TRP A 156 9.32 -7.39 -10.51
CA TRP A 156 8.49 -8.47 -9.97
C TRP A 156 7.00 -8.10 -9.97
N ALA A 157 6.64 -6.82 -9.79
CA ALA A 157 5.26 -6.36 -9.95
C ALA A 157 4.76 -6.58 -11.37
N TRP A 158 5.54 -6.12 -12.36
CA TRP A 158 5.24 -6.37 -13.77
C TRP A 158 5.13 -7.88 -14.05
N ALA A 159 6.04 -8.69 -13.50
CA ALA A 159 5.96 -10.14 -13.64
C ALA A 159 4.72 -10.78 -12.98
N GLY A 160 4.28 -10.26 -11.84
CA GLY A 160 3.03 -10.67 -11.19
C GLY A 160 1.78 -10.30 -12.00
N SER A 161 1.86 -9.27 -12.84
CA SER A 161 0.78 -8.82 -13.73
C SER A 161 0.78 -9.49 -15.11
N THR A 162 1.54 -10.57 -15.33
CA THR A 162 1.55 -11.30 -16.61
C THR A 162 0.15 -11.79 -17.00
N PRO A 163 -0.24 -11.65 -18.29
CA PRO A 163 0.57 -11.22 -19.44
C PRO A 163 0.53 -9.73 -19.74
N TYR A 164 -0.13 -8.91 -18.93
CA TYR A 164 -0.51 -7.56 -19.30
C TYR A 164 0.62 -6.54 -19.20
N LYS A 165 0.37 -5.40 -19.85
CA LYS A 165 1.09 -4.14 -19.65
C LYS A 165 0.77 -3.53 -18.29
N GLY A 166 1.74 -2.85 -17.71
CA GLY A 166 1.55 -2.07 -16.49
C GLY A 166 1.40 -2.91 -15.22
N MET A 167 0.97 -2.22 -14.16
CA MET A 167 0.90 -2.70 -12.78
C MET A 167 -0.03 -1.75 -11.98
N LYS A 168 -0.14 -1.92 -10.65
CA LYS A 168 -0.87 -0.98 -9.77
C LYS A 168 -0.56 0.49 -10.10
N LEU A 169 -1.57 1.36 -9.95
CA LEU A 169 -1.57 2.79 -10.31
C LEU A 169 -1.67 3.12 -11.81
N LEU A 170 -1.74 2.11 -12.69
CA LEU A 170 -2.06 2.31 -14.10
C LEU A 170 -3.49 1.86 -14.40
N ALA A 171 -4.45 2.78 -14.24
CA ALA A 171 -5.85 2.56 -14.63
C ALA A 171 -6.03 2.34 -16.13
N SER A 172 -5.07 2.81 -16.93
CA SER A 172 -5.06 2.69 -18.38
C SER A 172 -4.81 1.27 -18.90
N HIS A 173 -4.15 0.41 -18.11
CA HIS A 173 -3.68 -0.89 -18.59
C HIS A 173 -4.16 -2.04 -17.72
N LEU A 174 -4.41 -3.20 -18.34
CA LEU A 174 -4.98 -4.36 -17.65
C LEU A 174 -4.09 -4.92 -16.54
N GLY A 175 -2.77 -4.69 -16.57
CA GLY A 175 -1.87 -5.10 -15.49
C GLY A 175 -2.09 -4.34 -14.18
N GLY A 176 -2.80 -3.20 -14.23
CA GLY A 176 -3.22 -2.44 -13.06
C GLY A 176 -4.65 -2.70 -12.59
N THR A 177 -5.52 -3.23 -13.47
CA THR A 177 -6.98 -3.29 -13.24
C THR A 177 -7.59 -4.69 -13.32
N ARG A 178 -6.96 -5.64 -14.01
CA ARG A 178 -7.52 -6.99 -14.20
C ARG A 178 -6.96 -7.97 -13.16
N ASN A 179 -7.86 -8.47 -12.32
CA ASN A 179 -7.57 -9.51 -11.33
C ASN A 179 -8.37 -10.79 -11.63
N PRO A 180 -7.79 -11.99 -11.42
CA PRO A 180 -8.56 -13.21 -11.50
C PRO A 180 -9.54 -13.29 -10.34
N MET A 181 -10.77 -13.70 -10.66
CA MET A 181 -11.85 -13.92 -9.71
C MET A 181 -12.37 -15.34 -9.82
N VAL A 182 -12.54 -16.01 -8.67
CA VAL A 182 -13.19 -17.31 -8.55
C VAL A 182 -14.50 -17.14 -7.81
N VAL A 183 -15.57 -17.69 -8.37
CA VAL A 183 -16.90 -17.71 -7.74
C VAL A 183 -17.28 -19.15 -7.39
N ARG A 184 -17.68 -19.37 -6.14
CA ARG A 184 -18.07 -20.70 -5.64
C ARG A 184 -19.40 -20.61 -4.89
N TRP A 185 -20.37 -21.43 -5.28
CA TRP A 185 -21.62 -21.62 -4.53
C TRP A 185 -22.23 -22.99 -4.88
N PRO A 186 -21.86 -24.06 -4.15
CA PRO A 186 -22.21 -25.43 -4.54
C PRO A 186 -23.70 -25.67 -4.78
N ALA A 187 -24.56 -25.07 -3.94
CA ALA A 187 -26.02 -25.21 -4.04
C ALA A 187 -26.62 -24.62 -5.32
N ARG A 188 -25.87 -23.85 -6.12
CA ARG A 188 -26.35 -23.11 -7.31
C ARG A 188 -25.42 -23.17 -8.52
N ILE A 189 -24.12 -23.37 -8.32
CA ILE A 189 -23.09 -23.33 -9.34
C ILE A 189 -22.51 -24.73 -9.51
N THR A 190 -22.67 -25.30 -10.70
CA THR A 190 -21.95 -26.52 -11.07
C THR A 190 -20.49 -26.16 -11.38
N PRO A 191 -19.49 -26.81 -10.75
CA PRO A 191 -18.10 -26.52 -11.01
C PRO A 191 -17.74 -26.67 -12.49
N ASP A 192 -16.93 -25.73 -12.95
CA ASP A 192 -16.56 -25.58 -14.34
C ASP A 192 -15.10 -25.15 -14.43
N ARG A 193 -14.34 -25.76 -15.34
CA ARG A 193 -12.91 -25.52 -15.52
C ARG A 193 -12.62 -24.42 -16.54
N THR A 194 -13.61 -24.02 -17.33
CA THR A 194 -13.43 -22.99 -18.36
C THR A 194 -13.61 -21.60 -17.75
N PRO A 195 -12.64 -20.69 -17.90
CA PRO A 195 -12.82 -19.30 -17.51
C PRO A 195 -13.99 -18.63 -18.23
N ARG A 196 -14.64 -17.69 -17.55
CA ARG A 196 -15.70 -16.84 -18.12
C ARG A 196 -15.08 -15.58 -18.68
N THR A 197 -15.60 -15.09 -19.81
CA THR A 197 -14.95 -14.03 -20.60
C THR A 197 -15.63 -12.67 -20.52
N GLN A 198 -16.79 -12.57 -19.85
CA GLN A 198 -17.50 -11.30 -19.72
C GLN A 198 -16.62 -10.24 -19.04
N PHE A 199 -16.64 -9.02 -19.57
CA PHE A 199 -15.98 -7.88 -18.95
C PHE A 199 -16.79 -7.43 -17.73
N LEU A 200 -16.22 -7.59 -16.55
CA LEU A 200 -16.82 -7.22 -15.27
C LEU A 200 -15.92 -6.22 -14.53
N HIS A 201 -16.52 -5.50 -13.60
CA HIS A 201 -15.83 -4.56 -12.73
C HIS A 201 -16.28 -4.75 -11.27
N CYS A 202 -15.48 -4.29 -10.30
CA CYS A 202 -15.75 -4.54 -8.88
C CYS A 202 -17.09 -3.95 -8.39
N ASN A 203 -17.56 -2.88 -9.04
CA ASN A 203 -18.87 -2.27 -8.79
C ASN A 203 -20.05 -3.18 -9.18
N ASP A 204 -19.83 -4.26 -9.94
CA ASP A 204 -20.86 -5.22 -10.35
C ASP A 204 -21.20 -6.24 -9.24
N LEU A 205 -20.38 -6.33 -8.18
CA LEU A 205 -20.60 -7.26 -7.07
C LEU A 205 -21.86 -6.92 -6.27
N VAL A 206 -22.01 -5.66 -5.88
CA VAL A 206 -23.16 -5.20 -5.07
C VAL A 206 -24.51 -5.44 -5.77
N PRO A 207 -24.74 -5.02 -7.04
CA PRO A 207 -26.00 -5.32 -7.72
C PRO A 207 -26.23 -6.83 -7.89
N THR A 208 -25.16 -7.62 -8.08
CA THR A 208 -25.24 -9.09 -8.10
C THR A 208 -25.75 -9.64 -6.77
N PHE A 209 -25.31 -9.10 -5.63
CA PHE A 209 -25.80 -9.54 -4.31
C PHE A 209 -27.26 -9.18 -4.11
N TYR A 210 -27.66 -7.97 -4.48
CA TYR A 210 -29.06 -7.53 -4.41
C TYR A 210 -29.98 -8.44 -5.26
N GLU A 211 -29.58 -8.75 -6.49
CA GLU A 211 -30.29 -9.68 -7.38
C GLU A 211 -30.47 -11.06 -6.73
N LEU A 212 -29.38 -11.64 -6.20
CA LEU A 212 -29.39 -12.97 -5.61
C LEU A 212 -30.20 -13.08 -4.32
N LEU A 213 -30.20 -12.01 -3.52
CA LEU A 213 -30.95 -11.95 -2.26
C LEU A 213 -32.41 -11.51 -2.46
N GLY A 214 -32.79 -11.11 -3.69
CA GLY A 214 -34.12 -10.55 -3.96
C GLY A 214 -34.38 -9.24 -3.23
N ILE A 215 -33.32 -8.48 -2.92
CA ILE A 215 -33.39 -7.22 -2.18
C ILE A 215 -33.41 -6.07 -3.19
N THR A 216 -34.42 -5.21 -3.09
CA THR A 216 -34.41 -3.94 -3.82
C THR A 216 -33.50 -2.94 -3.10
N PRO A 217 -32.50 -2.34 -3.78
CA PRO A 217 -31.62 -1.35 -3.16
C PRO A 217 -32.42 -0.17 -2.55
N PRO A 218 -32.14 0.23 -1.30
CA PRO A 218 -32.86 1.32 -0.68
C PRO A 218 -32.48 2.66 -1.32
N ARG A 219 -33.48 3.51 -1.58
CA ARG A 219 -33.24 4.90 -2.05
C ARG A 219 -32.73 5.82 -0.94
N THR A 220 -32.86 5.41 0.32
CA THR A 220 -32.50 6.20 1.50
C THR A 220 -32.09 5.26 2.63
N VAL A 221 -31.01 5.59 3.33
CA VAL A 221 -30.55 4.89 4.54
C VAL A 221 -30.37 5.92 5.64
N ASN A 222 -31.03 5.73 6.79
CA ASN A 222 -30.99 6.66 7.93
C ASN A 222 -31.29 8.13 7.57
N GLY A 223 -32.21 8.36 6.62
CA GLY A 223 -32.58 9.69 6.13
C GLY A 223 -31.64 10.28 5.07
N ILE A 224 -30.57 9.59 4.70
CA ILE A 224 -29.60 10.03 3.69
C ILE A 224 -29.98 9.44 2.32
N PRO A 225 -30.26 10.27 1.29
CA PRO A 225 -30.43 9.80 -0.09
C PRO A 225 -29.19 9.05 -0.56
N GLN A 226 -29.38 7.92 -1.25
CA GLN A 226 -28.27 7.12 -1.77
C GLN A 226 -28.02 7.45 -3.24
N ASP A 227 -26.74 7.40 -3.64
CA ASP A 227 -26.36 7.50 -5.05
C ASP A 227 -26.87 6.27 -5.83
N PRO A 228 -27.03 6.39 -7.16
CA PRO A 228 -27.31 5.24 -8.01
C PRO A 228 -26.22 4.17 -7.89
N ILE A 229 -26.60 2.89 -8.02
CA ILE A 229 -25.60 1.82 -8.14
C ILE A 229 -24.95 1.91 -9.52
N ASP A 230 -23.63 2.06 -9.55
CA ASP A 230 -22.89 2.26 -10.79
C ASP A 230 -22.68 0.99 -11.60
N GLY A 231 -22.69 -0.19 -10.97
CA GLY A 231 -22.49 -1.50 -11.62
C GLY A 231 -23.77 -2.16 -12.13
N ALA A 232 -23.62 -3.33 -12.75
CA ALA A 232 -24.71 -4.18 -13.21
C ALA A 232 -24.55 -5.63 -12.72
N GLY A 233 -25.66 -6.27 -12.36
CA GLY A 233 -25.64 -7.65 -11.88
C GLY A 233 -25.17 -8.65 -12.94
N PHE A 234 -24.45 -9.70 -12.51
CA PHE A 234 -23.98 -10.78 -13.38
C PHE A 234 -24.38 -12.17 -12.87
N ALA A 235 -25.36 -12.27 -11.96
CA ALA A 235 -25.75 -13.55 -11.35
C ALA A 235 -26.21 -14.60 -12.38
N ARG A 236 -26.78 -14.16 -13.51
CA ARG A 236 -27.17 -15.04 -14.62
C ARG A 236 -26.00 -15.87 -15.15
N THR A 237 -24.78 -15.32 -15.11
CA THR A 237 -23.58 -16.04 -15.54
C THR A 237 -23.34 -17.32 -14.75
N PHE A 238 -23.83 -17.42 -13.51
CA PHE A 238 -23.56 -18.55 -12.62
C PHE A 238 -24.13 -19.87 -13.13
N VAL A 239 -25.22 -19.83 -13.90
CA VAL A 239 -25.90 -21.00 -14.47
C VAL A 239 -25.92 -21.02 -15.99
N ASP A 240 -25.65 -19.88 -16.63
CA ASP A 240 -25.57 -19.74 -18.08
C ASP A 240 -24.27 -19.01 -18.43
N ARG A 241 -23.31 -19.70 -19.06
CA ARG A 241 -22.00 -19.11 -19.33
C ARG A 241 -22.03 -17.97 -20.32
N ASP A 242 -22.97 -17.97 -21.23
CA ASP A 242 -22.98 -17.02 -22.34
C ASP A 242 -23.99 -15.89 -22.08
N ALA A 243 -24.56 -15.83 -20.89
CA ALA A 243 -25.45 -14.76 -20.47
C ALA A 243 -24.73 -13.39 -20.53
N PRO A 244 -25.40 -12.34 -21.05
CA PRO A 244 -24.91 -10.97 -20.92
C PRO A 244 -24.67 -10.59 -19.46
N ALA A 245 -23.62 -9.85 -19.19
CA ALA A 245 -23.21 -9.49 -17.84
C ALA A 245 -22.45 -8.18 -17.80
N GLY A 246 -22.47 -7.53 -16.63
CA GLY A 246 -21.77 -6.27 -16.41
C GLY A 246 -22.34 -5.14 -17.26
N LYS A 247 -21.53 -4.10 -17.42
CA LYS A 247 -21.88 -2.91 -18.20
C LYS A 247 -21.29 -2.97 -19.60
N LEU A 248 -21.98 -2.34 -20.54
CA LEU A 248 -21.43 -2.07 -21.87
C LEU A 248 -20.23 -1.11 -21.80
N THR A 249 -20.26 -0.16 -20.85
CA THR A 249 -19.24 0.88 -20.68
C THR A 249 -18.69 0.86 -19.25
N GLN A 250 -17.37 0.87 -19.11
CA GLN A 250 -16.70 1.00 -17.82
C GLN A 250 -15.56 2.03 -17.90
N TYR A 251 -15.59 2.98 -16.97
CA TYR A 251 -14.64 4.08 -16.85
C TYR A 251 -13.55 3.76 -15.81
N PHE A 252 -12.33 4.23 -16.05
CA PHE A 252 -11.19 4.10 -15.16
C PHE A 252 -10.35 5.38 -15.14
N GLU A 253 -10.01 5.89 -13.95
CA GLU A 253 -9.01 6.95 -13.77
C GLU A 253 -8.37 6.84 -12.40
N VAL A 254 -7.05 7.03 -12.35
CA VAL A 254 -6.31 7.26 -11.12
C VAL A 254 -5.11 8.15 -11.44
N MET A 255 -5.06 9.32 -10.79
CA MET A 255 -3.89 10.21 -10.86
C MET A 255 -3.45 10.53 -12.31
N GLY A 256 -4.39 10.76 -13.22
CA GLY A 256 -4.16 11.09 -14.62
C GLY A 256 -4.06 9.88 -15.56
N SER A 257 -3.65 8.71 -15.06
CA SER A 257 -3.72 7.45 -15.82
C SER A 257 -5.18 7.06 -15.98
N ARG A 258 -5.63 6.74 -17.19
CA ARG A 258 -7.06 6.57 -17.46
C ARG A 258 -7.38 5.69 -18.66
N ALA A 259 -8.57 5.10 -18.63
CA ALA A 259 -9.11 4.34 -19.74
C ALA A 259 -10.64 4.35 -19.77
N ILE A 260 -11.16 3.93 -20.92
CA ILE A 260 -12.57 3.66 -21.14
C ILE A 260 -12.70 2.33 -21.87
N TYR A 261 -13.45 1.40 -21.29
CA TYR A 261 -13.95 0.22 -21.97
C TYR A 261 -15.35 0.50 -22.51
N HIS A 262 -15.60 0.12 -23.76
CA HIS A 262 -16.92 0.16 -24.38
C HIS A 262 -17.06 -0.92 -25.45
N ASP A 263 -17.91 -1.92 -25.19
CA ASP A 263 -18.32 -2.94 -26.16
C ASP A 263 -17.13 -3.63 -26.88
N GLY A 264 -16.26 -4.29 -26.10
CA GLY A 264 -15.04 -4.94 -26.61
C GLY A 264 -13.85 -3.99 -26.80
N TRP A 265 -14.07 -2.69 -27.01
CA TRP A 265 -12.99 -1.72 -27.23
C TRP A 265 -12.49 -1.11 -25.93
N MET A 266 -11.19 -0.84 -25.86
CA MET A 266 -10.57 -0.10 -24.76
C MET A 266 -9.66 0.98 -25.31
N ALA A 267 -9.88 2.23 -24.89
CA ALA A 267 -8.95 3.33 -25.14
C ALA A 267 -8.24 3.72 -23.85
N SER A 268 -6.94 3.95 -23.94
CA SER A 268 -6.05 4.05 -22.78
C SER A 268 -5.08 5.21 -22.93
N ALA A 269 -4.91 6.01 -21.87
CA ALA A 269 -3.86 7.02 -21.79
C ALA A 269 -3.02 6.77 -20.54
N PHE A 270 -1.71 6.56 -20.73
CA PHE A 270 -0.78 6.14 -19.69
C PHE A 270 -0.79 7.08 -18.48
N GLY A 271 -0.94 8.39 -18.72
CA GLY A 271 -0.85 9.44 -17.72
C GLY A 271 0.60 9.91 -17.51
N PRO A 272 0.84 10.82 -16.57
CA PRO A 272 2.13 11.49 -16.47
C PRO A 272 3.20 10.65 -15.75
N ARG A 273 2.81 9.65 -14.97
CA ARG A 273 3.69 8.96 -14.01
C ARG A 273 3.84 7.48 -14.31
N ALA A 274 5.08 7.03 -14.44
CA ALA A 274 5.45 5.62 -14.41
C ALA A 274 5.60 5.15 -12.94
N PRO A 275 4.79 4.21 -12.43
CA PRO A 275 4.83 3.81 -11.02
C PRO A 275 6.14 3.17 -10.56
N TRP A 276 6.90 2.58 -11.49
CA TRP A 276 8.18 1.93 -11.22
C TRP A 276 9.37 2.88 -11.12
N LEU A 277 9.20 4.17 -11.43
CA LEU A 277 10.28 5.16 -11.32
C LEU A 277 10.18 5.94 -10.00
N PRO A 278 11.33 6.23 -9.35
CA PRO A 278 11.37 7.07 -8.15
C PRO A 278 11.06 8.54 -8.45
N GLY A 279 10.44 9.20 -7.48
CA GLY A 279 10.14 10.63 -7.54
C GLY A 279 8.98 11.01 -8.46
N LEU A 280 8.83 12.32 -8.69
CA LEU A 280 7.88 12.86 -9.64
C LEU A 280 8.54 13.02 -11.02
N PRO A 281 7.81 12.76 -12.11
CA PRO A 281 8.33 12.94 -13.46
C PRO A 281 8.65 14.42 -13.72
N GLY A 282 9.69 14.66 -14.53
CA GLY A 282 10.00 16.01 -15.01
C GLY A 282 8.82 16.60 -15.78
N GLY A 283 8.54 17.90 -15.61
CA GLY A 283 7.44 18.58 -16.31
C GLY A 283 6.05 18.33 -15.71
N ILE A 284 5.92 17.62 -14.58
CA ILE A 284 4.61 17.33 -13.94
C ILE A 284 3.77 18.58 -13.65
N ARG A 285 4.41 19.73 -13.42
CA ARG A 285 3.71 21.00 -13.15
C ARG A 285 3.10 21.65 -14.39
N ASP A 286 3.65 21.32 -15.55
CA ASP A 286 3.21 21.84 -16.85
C ASP A 286 2.41 20.77 -17.63
N TRP A 287 2.25 19.57 -17.06
CA TRP A 287 1.51 18.49 -17.68
C TRP A 287 0.02 18.84 -17.84
N SER A 288 -0.51 18.55 -19.02
CA SER A 288 -1.93 18.58 -19.31
C SER A 288 -2.40 17.21 -19.81
N PRO A 289 -3.54 16.68 -19.31
CA PRO A 289 -4.11 15.45 -19.84
C PRO A 289 -4.51 15.55 -21.32
N ASP A 290 -4.67 16.77 -21.86
CA ASP A 290 -5.02 16.98 -23.28
C ASP A 290 -3.85 16.67 -24.22
N ASP A 291 -2.62 16.67 -23.70
CA ASP A 291 -1.39 16.38 -24.47
C ASP A 291 -1.00 14.90 -24.42
N ASP A 292 -1.71 14.08 -23.62
CA ASP A 292 -1.41 12.67 -23.49
C ASP A 292 -1.73 11.91 -24.79
N THR A 293 -0.82 11.00 -25.16
CA THR A 293 -1.06 10.05 -26.25
C THR A 293 -2.03 8.97 -25.79
N TRP A 294 -3.03 8.70 -26.63
CA TRP A 294 -4.00 7.63 -26.41
C TRP A 294 -3.69 6.44 -27.31
N GLU A 295 -3.78 5.26 -26.73
CA GLU A 295 -3.73 3.97 -27.39
C GLU A 295 -5.16 3.42 -27.54
N LEU A 296 -5.37 2.51 -28.49
CA LEU A 296 -6.66 1.87 -28.73
C LEU A 296 -6.48 0.35 -28.90
N TYR A 297 -7.37 -0.42 -28.26
CA TYR A 297 -7.33 -1.88 -28.26
C TYR A 297 -8.73 -2.46 -28.51
N ASN A 298 -8.80 -3.60 -29.18
CA ASN A 298 -9.99 -4.43 -29.27
C ASN A 298 -9.78 -5.70 -28.42
N LEU A 299 -10.35 -5.75 -27.21
CA LEU A 299 -10.13 -6.83 -26.25
C LEU A 299 -10.76 -8.16 -26.65
N ASP A 300 -11.67 -8.16 -27.62
CA ASP A 300 -12.25 -9.40 -28.17
C ASP A 300 -11.26 -10.13 -29.09
N GLU A 301 -10.30 -9.40 -29.67
CA GLU A 301 -9.26 -9.94 -30.57
C GLU A 301 -7.85 -9.88 -29.95
N ASP A 302 -7.65 -8.99 -28.98
CA ASP A 302 -6.41 -8.78 -28.23
C ASP A 302 -6.73 -8.69 -26.73
N TRP A 303 -6.99 -9.84 -26.13
CA TRP A 303 -7.34 -9.96 -24.71
C TRP A 303 -6.27 -9.39 -23.77
N THR A 304 -5.03 -9.26 -24.25
CA THR A 304 -3.85 -8.86 -23.48
C THR A 304 -3.54 -7.38 -23.52
N GLN A 305 -4.16 -6.61 -24.43
CA GLN A 305 -3.83 -5.21 -24.68
C GLN A 305 -2.39 -5.06 -25.22
N ASN A 306 -2.00 -5.91 -26.17
CA ASN A 306 -0.67 -5.93 -26.76
C ASN A 306 -0.52 -4.96 -27.95
N ARG A 307 -1.51 -4.92 -28.85
CA ARG A 307 -1.42 -4.27 -30.16
C ARG A 307 -2.21 -2.96 -30.18
N ASP A 308 -1.50 -1.83 -30.23
CA ASP A 308 -2.13 -0.52 -30.37
C ASP A 308 -2.68 -0.31 -31.78
N LEU A 309 -3.97 0.00 -31.86
CA LEU A 309 -4.77 0.20 -33.07
C LEU A 309 -5.11 1.67 -33.32
N ALA A 310 -4.58 2.60 -32.52
CA ALA A 310 -4.91 4.03 -32.57
C ALA A 310 -4.70 4.64 -33.98
N GLU A 311 -3.56 4.35 -34.62
CA GLU A 311 -3.25 4.84 -35.97
C GLU A 311 -4.14 4.20 -37.05
N GLN A 312 -4.56 2.95 -36.85
CA GLN A 312 -5.37 2.21 -37.81
C GLN A 312 -6.86 2.60 -37.74
N TYR A 313 -7.36 2.94 -36.54
CA TYR A 313 -8.76 3.30 -36.32
C TYR A 313 -8.90 4.66 -35.59
N PRO A 314 -8.43 5.77 -36.17
CA PRO A 314 -8.44 7.08 -35.51
C PRO A 314 -9.85 7.59 -35.20
N GLU A 315 -10.84 7.28 -36.04
CA GLU A 315 -12.25 7.63 -35.80
C GLU A 315 -12.82 6.86 -34.59
N LYS A 316 -12.44 5.59 -34.43
CA LYS A 316 -12.84 4.79 -33.27
C LYS A 316 -12.21 5.34 -32.00
N LEU A 317 -10.93 5.71 -32.03
CA LEU A 317 -10.27 6.33 -30.89
C LEU A 317 -10.93 7.66 -30.50
N ALA A 318 -11.28 8.51 -31.48
CA ALA A 318 -12.02 9.74 -31.22
C ALA A 318 -13.38 9.45 -30.54
N GLN A 319 -14.14 8.47 -31.04
CA GLN A 319 -15.38 8.03 -30.40
C GLN A 319 -15.15 7.59 -28.94
N MET A 320 -14.14 6.77 -28.67
CA MET A 320 -13.85 6.30 -27.32
C MET A 320 -13.48 7.47 -26.39
N ARG A 321 -12.68 8.44 -26.86
CA ARG A 321 -12.33 9.64 -26.10
C ARG A 321 -13.54 10.50 -25.75
N GLU A 322 -14.52 10.62 -26.65
CA GLU A 322 -15.79 11.29 -26.36
C GLU A 322 -16.60 10.56 -25.28
N ILE A 323 -16.70 9.23 -25.37
CA ILE A 323 -17.35 8.41 -24.33
C ILE A 323 -16.64 8.60 -22.99
N PHE A 324 -15.30 8.58 -22.97
CA PHE A 324 -14.52 8.85 -21.77
C PHE A 324 -14.86 10.21 -21.17
N ALA A 325 -14.92 11.28 -21.97
CA ALA A 325 -15.22 12.62 -21.46
C ALA A 325 -16.62 12.70 -20.82
N ILE A 326 -17.60 12.03 -21.43
CA ILE A 326 -18.97 11.94 -20.88
C ILE A 326 -18.97 11.19 -19.55
N GLU A 327 -18.33 10.02 -19.49
CA GLU A 327 -18.30 9.22 -18.26
C GLU A 327 -17.45 9.89 -17.16
N ALA A 328 -16.33 10.54 -17.51
CA ALA A 328 -15.51 11.31 -16.57
C ALA A 328 -16.32 12.43 -15.89
N ALA A 329 -17.12 13.17 -16.69
CA ALA A 329 -17.98 14.22 -16.16
C ALA A 329 -19.08 13.65 -15.24
N LYS A 330 -19.74 12.55 -15.62
CA LYS A 330 -20.75 11.89 -14.79
C LYS A 330 -20.19 11.39 -13.46
N ASN A 331 -18.94 10.93 -13.46
CA ASN A 331 -18.25 10.39 -12.28
C ASN A 331 -17.47 11.46 -11.49
N ASN A 332 -17.65 12.75 -11.79
CA ASN A 332 -16.96 13.87 -11.14
C ASN A 332 -15.41 13.75 -11.15
N ALA A 333 -14.85 13.14 -12.20
CA ALA A 333 -13.41 12.93 -12.30
C ALA A 333 -12.66 14.13 -12.92
N LEU A 334 -13.37 15.19 -13.29
CA LEU A 334 -12.77 16.39 -13.87
C LEU A 334 -12.38 17.40 -12.76
N PRO A 335 -11.22 18.08 -12.89
CA PRO A 335 -10.20 17.90 -13.93
C PRO A 335 -9.42 16.58 -13.76
N ILE A 336 -9.09 15.94 -14.89
CA ILE A 336 -8.29 14.70 -14.91
C ILE A 336 -6.94 14.95 -14.23
N GLY A 337 -6.49 14.00 -13.39
CA GLY A 337 -5.28 14.17 -12.60
C GLY A 337 -5.48 14.98 -11.31
N GLY A 338 -6.72 15.32 -10.93
CA GLY A 338 -7.02 15.96 -9.64
C GLY A 338 -6.45 15.22 -8.43
N GLY A 339 -6.33 13.88 -8.50
CA GLY A 339 -5.65 13.08 -7.47
C GLY A 339 -4.17 13.43 -7.27
N LEU A 340 -3.48 13.93 -8.29
CA LEU A 340 -2.10 14.42 -8.20
C LEU A 340 -2.02 15.81 -7.58
N TRP A 341 -3.09 16.60 -7.66
CA TRP A 341 -3.08 17.99 -7.21
C TRP A 341 -2.67 18.09 -5.74
N VAL A 342 -3.40 17.43 -4.84
CA VAL A 342 -3.07 17.44 -3.41
C VAL A 342 -1.90 16.51 -3.10
N ALA A 343 -1.79 15.36 -3.76
CA ALA A 343 -0.77 14.37 -3.39
C ALA A 343 0.66 14.77 -3.82
N ALA A 344 0.81 15.44 -4.96
CA ALA A 344 2.11 15.68 -5.59
C ALA A 344 2.44 17.16 -5.84
N ILE A 345 1.44 18.02 -6.08
CA ILE A 345 1.67 19.41 -6.52
C ILE A 345 1.51 20.40 -5.36
N HIS A 346 0.42 20.29 -4.61
CA HIS A 346 -0.03 21.18 -3.54
C HIS A 346 -0.37 20.41 -2.23
N PRO A 347 0.61 19.71 -1.62
CA PRO A 347 0.39 18.97 -0.37
C PRO A 347 -0.08 19.84 0.80
N GLU A 348 0.22 21.14 0.78
CA GLU A 348 -0.26 22.13 1.75
C GLU A 348 -1.78 22.33 1.70
N GLN A 349 -2.46 21.95 0.62
CA GLN A 349 -3.91 22.03 0.48
C GLN A 349 -4.65 20.80 1.02
N ARG A 350 -3.91 19.79 1.52
CA ARG A 350 -4.53 18.64 2.18
C ARG A 350 -5.40 19.13 3.33
N ILE A 351 -6.65 18.65 3.37
CA ILE A 351 -7.54 18.90 4.50
C ILE A 351 -6.89 18.32 5.75
N THR A 352 -6.64 19.18 6.73
CA THR A 352 -6.07 18.83 8.03
C THR A 352 -6.99 19.33 9.14
N THR A 353 -6.88 18.71 10.31
CA THR A 353 -7.57 19.22 11.49
C THR A 353 -7.10 20.64 11.82
N PRO A 354 -8.00 21.56 12.25
CA PRO A 354 -7.60 22.88 12.71
C PRO A 354 -6.92 22.86 14.10
N TYR A 355 -6.82 21.70 14.76
CA TYR A 355 -6.27 21.60 16.10
C TYR A 355 -4.77 21.93 16.11
N THR A 356 -4.40 22.89 16.96
CA THR A 356 -3.00 23.26 17.26
C THR A 356 -2.50 22.66 18.56
N SER A 357 -3.39 22.07 19.36
CA SER A 357 -3.08 21.32 20.56
C SER A 357 -3.97 20.09 20.68
N TRP A 358 -3.42 19.07 21.33
CA TRP A 358 -4.08 17.80 21.64
C TRP A 358 -3.86 17.48 23.10
N ASP A 359 -4.86 16.86 23.72
CA ASP A 359 -4.88 16.55 25.14
C ASP A 359 -5.46 15.15 25.34
N PHE A 360 -4.67 14.28 25.96
CA PHE A 360 -5.00 12.90 26.23
C PHE A 360 -4.91 12.64 27.73
N THR A 361 -6.00 12.12 28.31
CA THR A 361 -6.04 11.71 29.71
C THR A 361 -5.72 10.21 29.78
N GLY A 362 -4.54 9.88 30.31
CA GLY A 362 -4.07 8.50 30.41
C GLY A 362 -3.72 7.84 29.08
N ASP A 363 -3.78 6.50 29.09
CA ASP A 363 -3.38 5.66 27.97
C ASP A 363 -4.32 5.81 26.76
N VAL A 364 -3.73 5.76 25.57
CA VAL A 364 -4.42 5.72 24.28
C VAL A 364 -3.78 4.63 23.46
N THR A 365 -4.59 3.83 22.76
CA THR A 365 -4.04 2.80 21.88
C THR A 365 -4.68 2.84 20.50
N ARG A 366 -3.87 2.51 19.49
CA ARG A 366 -4.28 2.31 18.10
C ARG A 366 -4.96 3.54 17.48
N MET A 367 -4.52 4.75 17.83
CA MET A 367 -4.98 5.96 17.14
C MET A 367 -4.23 6.08 15.79
N PRO A 368 -4.89 5.96 14.63
CA PRO A 368 -4.20 6.01 13.34
C PRO A 368 -3.43 7.33 13.15
N GLU A 369 -2.26 7.31 12.51
CA GLU A 369 -1.40 8.51 12.34
C GLU A 369 -2.17 9.68 11.71
N PHE A 370 -3.02 9.39 10.71
CA PHE A 370 -3.84 10.38 10.01
C PHE A 370 -4.88 11.07 10.90
N CYS A 371 -5.19 10.48 12.06
CA CYS A 371 -6.11 11.01 13.05
C CYS A 371 -5.39 11.54 14.30
N ALA A 372 -4.10 11.24 14.44
CA ALA A 372 -3.27 11.59 15.58
C ALA A 372 -2.62 12.98 15.43
N PRO A 373 -2.08 13.58 16.51
CA PRO A 373 -1.17 14.70 16.38
C PRO A 373 0.02 14.34 15.48
N ALA A 374 0.36 15.21 14.54
CA ALA A 374 1.61 15.13 13.79
C ALA A 374 2.84 15.22 14.71
N LEU A 375 3.63 14.15 14.74
CA LEU A 375 4.89 14.03 15.48
C LEU A 375 6.02 13.72 14.49
N GLY A 376 7.22 14.24 14.73
CA GLY A 376 8.41 13.88 13.94
C GLY A 376 8.50 14.42 12.52
N ASN A 377 7.54 15.22 12.08
CA ASN A 377 7.55 15.97 10.81
C ASN A 377 7.01 17.40 10.96
N LYS A 378 6.82 17.86 12.21
CA LYS A 378 6.28 19.17 12.56
C LYS A 378 6.92 19.68 13.85
N ASN A 379 7.10 20.99 13.97
CA ASN A 379 7.48 21.60 15.23
C ASN A 379 6.42 21.31 16.29
N ASN A 380 6.83 20.75 17.42
CA ASN A 380 5.91 20.42 18.50
C ASN A 380 6.61 20.41 19.86
N ARG A 381 5.81 20.54 20.91
CA ARG A 381 6.15 20.23 22.29
C ARG A 381 5.19 19.17 22.79
N VAL A 382 5.73 18.00 23.11
CA VAL A 382 5.02 16.93 23.83
C VAL A 382 5.30 17.09 25.31
N CYS A 383 4.27 17.21 26.14
CA CYS A 383 4.37 17.23 27.59
C CYS A 383 3.66 16.00 28.16
N ILE A 384 4.29 15.30 29.10
CA ILE A 384 3.76 14.09 29.73
C ILE A 384 3.85 14.26 31.25
N GLU A 385 2.70 14.36 31.90
CA GLU A 385 2.56 14.29 33.35
C GLU A 385 2.54 12.81 33.74
N VAL A 386 3.57 12.37 34.47
CA VAL A 386 3.86 10.94 34.65
C VAL A 386 4.43 10.66 36.04
N THR A 387 4.03 9.54 36.62
CA THR A 387 4.61 9.03 37.88
C THR A 387 5.57 7.89 37.59
N PHE A 388 6.87 8.09 37.86
CA PHE A 388 7.93 7.12 37.69
C PHE A 388 8.08 6.23 38.95
N PRO A 389 8.15 4.89 38.81
CA PRO A 389 8.68 4.01 39.86
C PRO A 389 10.22 4.10 39.95
N GLU A 390 10.83 3.40 40.92
CA GLU A 390 12.27 3.48 41.21
C GLU A 390 13.18 3.09 40.03
N ARG A 391 12.70 2.23 39.13
CA ARG A 391 13.36 1.85 37.88
C ARG A 391 12.33 1.68 36.79
N ALA A 392 11.81 2.79 36.28
CA ALA A 392 10.74 2.73 35.29
C ALA A 392 11.16 2.01 34.00
N HIS A 393 10.22 1.25 33.47
CA HIS A 393 10.28 0.57 32.20
C HIS A 393 9.00 0.81 31.42
N GLY A 394 9.13 0.91 30.10
CA GLY A 394 7.99 0.90 29.18
C GLY A 394 7.81 2.19 28.41
N VAL A 395 6.92 2.14 27.43
CA VAL A 395 6.71 3.20 26.44
C VAL A 395 5.87 4.33 27.03
N LEU A 396 6.34 5.57 26.93
CA LEU A 396 5.54 6.75 27.24
C LEU A 396 4.64 7.09 26.05
N TYR A 397 5.22 7.16 24.85
CA TYR A 397 4.46 7.19 23.60
C TYR A 397 5.26 6.60 22.43
N ALA A 398 4.55 6.08 21.44
CA ALA A 398 5.11 5.62 20.17
C ALA A 398 4.17 5.99 19.03
N LEU A 399 4.73 6.48 17.92
CA LEU A 399 4.02 6.65 16.66
C LEU A 399 4.77 5.88 15.57
N GLY A 400 4.10 4.92 14.94
CA GLY A 400 4.69 4.14 13.86
C GLY A 400 5.10 2.73 14.28
N ALA A 401 6.00 2.14 13.47
CA ALA A 401 6.43 0.76 13.57
C ALA A 401 7.96 0.62 13.45
N ASN A 402 8.47 -0.61 13.50
CA ASN A 402 9.87 -0.86 13.13
C ASN A 402 10.18 -0.48 11.68
N GLY A 403 9.17 -0.47 10.81
CA GLY A 403 9.24 -0.01 9.42
C GLY A 403 9.42 1.50 9.26
N GLY A 404 9.22 2.28 10.32
CA GLY A 404 9.32 3.75 10.36
C GLY A 404 8.50 4.32 11.51
N GLY A 405 9.05 5.28 12.28
CA GLY A 405 8.34 5.85 13.41
C GLY A 405 9.22 6.63 14.40
N LEU A 406 8.65 7.00 15.54
CA LEU A 406 9.37 7.54 16.68
C LEU A 406 8.77 7.07 18.01
N THR A 407 9.56 7.09 19.07
CA THR A 407 9.12 6.64 20.39
C THR A 407 9.91 7.33 21.50
N CYS A 408 9.23 7.62 22.61
CA CYS A 408 9.82 8.00 23.89
C CYS A 408 9.43 6.95 24.92
N PHE A 409 10.41 6.43 25.67
CA PHE A 409 10.21 5.32 26.59
C PHE A 409 11.19 5.39 27.78
N ALA A 410 10.85 4.71 28.86
CA ALA A 410 11.74 4.48 29.98
C ALA A 410 12.39 3.09 29.87
N ASP A 411 13.69 3.02 30.17
CA ASP A 411 14.37 1.73 30.33
C ASP A 411 15.39 1.76 31.46
N ASP A 412 15.13 0.96 32.50
CA ASP A 412 15.92 0.91 33.73
C ASP A 412 16.02 2.31 34.37
N GLY A 413 14.91 3.04 34.36
CA GLY A 413 14.80 4.41 34.87
C GLY A 413 15.45 5.49 34.00
N TYR A 414 16.06 5.16 32.86
CA TYR A 414 16.56 6.15 31.92
C TYR A 414 15.48 6.54 30.92
N LEU A 415 15.39 7.82 30.58
CA LEU A 415 14.53 8.29 29.52
C LEU A 415 15.23 8.11 28.18
N CYS A 416 14.56 7.47 27.24
CA CYS A 416 15.07 7.14 25.91
C CYS A 416 14.16 7.72 24.84
N TYR A 417 14.76 8.15 23.73
CA TYR A 417 14.06 8.59 22.53
C TYR A 417 14.70 7.94 21.31
N GLU A 418 13.88 7.47 20.39
CA GLU A 418 14.34 6.99 19.09
C GLU A 418 13.48 7.56 17.97
N TYR A 419 14.15 8.08 16.95
CA TYR A 419 13.58 8.39 15.64
C TYR A 419 14.09 7.36 14.63
N ASN A 420 13.17 6.57 14.09
CA ASN A 420 13.44 5.54 13.10
C ASN A 420 12.97 6.02 11.72
N LEU A 421 13.89 6.58 10.93
CA LEU A 421 13.65 6.95 9.55
C LEU A 421 13.72 5.71 8.66
N PHE A 422 12.65 4.93 8.71
CA PHE A 422 12.38 3.79 7.84
C PHE A 422 13.50 2.74 7.81
N ILE A 423 14.01 2.38 8.98
CA ILE A 423 15.10 1.41 9.21
C ILE A 423 16.48 1.93 8.79
N LEU A 424 16.57 2.70 7.70
CA LEU A 424 17.83 3.20 7.13
C LEU A 424 18.60 4.11 8.07
N MET A 425 17.92 4.92 8.88
CA MET A 425 18.58 5.79 9.84
C MET A 425 17.83 5.78 11.17
N ARG A 426 18.56 5.49 12.26
CA ARG A 426 18.03 5.48 13.62
C ARG A 426 18.78 6.51 14.46
N THR A 427 18.09 7.57 14.85
CA THR A 427 18.62 8.57 15.78
C THR A 427 18.16 8.22 17.18
N LYS A 428 19.09 7.83 18.05
CA LYS A 428 18.80 7.47 19.44
C LYS A 428 19.33 8.52 20.41
N MET A 429 18.64 8.68 21.53
CA MET A 429 19.06 9.48 22.67
C MET A 429 18.69 8.74 23.95
N ARG A 430 19.58 8.76 24.94
CA ARG A 430 19.35 8.26 26.30
C ARG A 430 19.77 9.32 27.30
N SER A 431 18.98 9.54 28.35
CA SER A 431 19.31 10.50 29.40
C SER A 431 20.62 10.14 30.10
N ALA A 432 21.37 11.16 30.57
CA ALA A 432 22.65 10.94 31.26
C ALA A 432 22.46 10.27 32.65
N SER A 433 21.32 10.53 33.28
CA SER A 433 20.95 9.99 34.59
C SER A 433 19.56 9.36 34.55
N ARG A 434 19.29 8.52 35.54
CA ARG A 434 17.94 8.00 35.79
C ARG A 434 17.03 9.15 36.22
N VAL A 435 15.77 9.06 35.84
CA VAL A 435 14.69 9.86 36.41
C VAL A 435 14.43 9.36 37.83
N ALA A 436 14.27 10.27 38.78
CA ALA A 436 13.97 9.91 40.15
C ALA A 436 12.56 9.28 40.23
N PRO A 437 12.27 8.45 41.25
CA PRO A 437 10.90 8.02 41.49
C PRO A 437 10.04 9.21 41.94
N GLY A 438 8.80 9.26 41.45
CA GLY A 438 7.85 10.33 41.80
C GLY A 438 7.13 10.90 40.58
N HIS A 439 6.34 11.94 40.83
CA HIS A 439 5.61 12.66 39.80
C HIS A 439 6.52 13.68 39.11
N HIS A 440 6.55 13.63 37.78
CA HIS A 440 7.42 14.43 36.93
C HIS A 440 6.68 14.96 35.71
N LEU A 441 7.16 16.08 35.17
CA LEU A 441 6.81 16.56 33.84
C LEU A 441 7.94 16.21 32.86
N VAL A 442 7.68 15.28 31.94
CA VAL A 442 8.59 14.97 30.83
C VAL A 442 8.20 15.81 29.63
N GLU A 443 9.16 16.51 29.02
CA GLU A 443 8.94 17.30 27.81
C GLU A 443 9.84 16.83 26.68
N VAL A 444 9.27 16.62 25.50
CA VAL A 444 10.01 16.39 24.24
C VAL A 444 9.68 17.53 23.28
N VAL A 445 10.69 18.36 22.99
CA VAL A 445 10.56 19.51 22.08
C VAL A 445 11.23 19.15 20.76
N THR A 446 10.46 19.14 19.69
CA THR A 446 10.94 18.92 18.32
C THR A 446 10.87 20.23 17.53
N LYS A 447 11.98 20.64 16.92
CA LYS A 447 12.05 21.83 16.07
C LYS A 447 12.83 21.55 14.79
N TYR A 448 12.35 22.03 13.66
CA TYR A 448 13.15 22.09 12.44
C TYR A 448 14.42 22.92 12.68
N ALA A 449 15.57 22.32 12.42
CA ALA A 449 16.82 23.05 12.27
C ALA A 449 16.84 23.80 10.93
N GLU A 450 16.18 23.26 9.91
CA GLU A 450 15.94 23.89 8.62
C GLU A 450 14.55 23.46 8.09
N THR A 451 13.64 24.41 7.89
CA THR A 451 12.26 24.11 7.47
C THR A 451 12.22 23.81 5.97
N ARG A 452 12.21 22.53 5.62
CA ARG A 452 11.98 22.01 4.27
C ARG A 452 11.54 20.54 4.32
N PRO A 453 10.99 19.96 3.25
CA PRO A 453 10.78 18.52 3.15
C PRO A 453 12.07 17.76 3.46
N GLY A 454 12.00 16.82 4.40
CA GLY A 454 13.15 16.04 4.87
C GLY A 454 14.21 16.85 5.60
N GLY A 455 13.85 18.03 6.12
CA GLY A 455 14.76 18.88 6.88
C GLY A 455 15.15 18.26 8.23
N PRO A 456 16.36 18.54 8.75
CA PRO A 456 16.80 18.06 10.04
C PRO A 456 15.94 18.60 11.20
N LEU A 457 15.79 17.80 12.25
CA LEU A 457 15.06 18.16 13.47
C LEU A 457 16.00 18.16 14.68
N ASN A 458 15.99 19.25 15.44
CA ASN A 458 16.53 19.29 16.79
C ASN A 458 15.48 18.73 17.75
N VAL A 459 15.85 17.73 18.53
CA VAL A 459 15.01 17.13 19.57
C VAL A 459 15.67 17.35 20.93
N LEU A 460 14.95 17.96 21.86
CA LEU A 460 15.38 18.21 23.23
C LEU A 460 14.43 17.47 24.17
N MET A 461 14.98 16.68 25.09
CA MET A 461 14.23 16.08 26.19
C MET A 461 14.56 16.78 27.50
N SER A 462 13.52 17.10 28.28
CA SER A 462 13.64 17.69 29.61
C SER A 462 12.75 16.96 30.62
N VAL A 463 13.17 16.99 31.88
CA VAL A 463 12.37 16.54 33.04
C VAL A 463 12.32 17.68 34.05
N ASP A 464 11.12 18.10 34.44
CA ASP A 464 10.88 19.22 35.37
C ASP A 464 11.64 20.51 34.97
N GLY A 465 11.68 20.79 33.67
CA GLY A 465 12.36 21.95 33.08
C GLY A 465 13.89 21.83 32.99
N GLN A 466 14.49 20.73 33.44
CA GLN A 466 15.92 20.45 33.28
C GLN A 466 16.17 19.58 32.05
N SER A 467 17.06 20.03 31.16
CA SER A 467 17.47 19.21 30.01
C SER A 467 18.14 17.92 30.47
N VAL A 468 17.64 16.79 29.96
CA VAL A 468 18.22 15.46 30.18
C VAL A 468 18.93 14.92 28.94
N GLY A 469 18.81 15.63 27.81
CA GLY A 469 19.69 15.52 26.65
C GLY A 469 19.03 16.00 25.36
N GLU A 470 19.84 16.03 24.31
CA GLU A 470 19.47 16.57 23.00
C GLU A 470 20.04 15.69 21.89
N THR A 471 19.39 15.70 20.72
CA THR A 471 19.86 15.02 19.53
C THR A 471 19.39 15.73 18.26
N VAL A 472 20.03 15.40 17.14
CA VAL A 472 19.66 15.91 15.81
C VAL A 472 19.26 14.74 14.94
N VAL A 473 18.00 14.73 14.50
CA VAL A 473 17.51 13.85 13.44
C VAL A 473 17.96 14.45 12.12
N PRO A 474 18.84 13.79 11.34
CA PRO A 474 19.44 14.39 10.15
C PRO A 474 18.44 14.63 9.00
N VAL A 475 17.47 13.72 8.88
CA VAL A 475 16.43 13.74 7.84
C VAL A 475 15.12 13.33 8.50
N SER A 476 14.09 14.15 8.35
CA SER A 476 12.74 13.84 8.81
C SER A 476 11.90 13.16 7.73
N ALA A 477 10.86 12.42 8.12
CA ALA A 477 9.83 11.93 7.22
C ALA A 477 9.05 13.12 6.63
N PRO A 478 9.08 13.37 5.31
CA PRO A 478 8.38 14.51 4.71
C PRO A 478 6.85 14.38 4.74
N LEU A 479 6.32 13.15 4.80
CA LEU A 479 4.89 12.87 4.66
C LEU A 479 4.30 12.22 5.92
N LEU A 480 4.62 10.95 6.18
CA LEU A 480 4.11 10.16 7.32
C LEU A 480 5.04 8.98 7.64
N PHE A 481 4.88 8.36 8.82
CA PHE A 481 5.65 7.18 9.21
C PHE A 481 4.97 5.85 8.93
N THR A 482 3.65 5.78 8.94
CA THR A 482 2.95 4.51 8.87
C THR A 482 1.53 4.59 8.29
N ALA A 483 1.19 3.63 7.42
CA ALA A 483 -0.18 3.38 7.01
C ALA A 483 -0.85 2.23 7.79
N ASN A 484 -0.04 1.42 8.50
CA ASN A 484 -0.46 0.14 9.07
C ASN A 484 -0.27 0.07 10.60
N ASP A 485 0.31 1.10 11.20
CA ASP A 485 0.54 1.23 12.64
C ASP A 485 -0.07 2.54 13.18
N CYS A 486 0.11 2.83 14.46
CA CYS A 486 -0.65 3.87 15.15
C CYS A 486 0.19 4.69 16.14
N LEU A 487 -0.44 5.72 16.70
CA LEU A 487 -0.04 6.32 17.96
C LEU A 487 -0.57 5.47 19.12
N ASP A 488 0.32 5.14 20.03
CA ASP A 488 0.04 4.56 21.34
C ASP A 488 0.68 5.44 22.44
N ILE A 489 0.02 5.53 23.60
CA ILE A 489 0.47 6.20 24.82
C ILE A 489 0.43 5.16 25.94
N GLY A 490 1.53 5.01 26.69
CA GLY A 490 1.68 4.02 27.77
C GLY A 490 2.08 2.62 27.30
N THR A 491 2.11 2.34 26.00
CA THR A 491 2.49 1.06 25.42
C THR A 491 2.90 1.23 23.95
N CYS A 492 3.34 0.17 23.28
CA CYS A 492 3.53 0.10 21.83
C CYS A 492 2.91 -1.21 21.33
N LEU A 493 1.70 -1.14 20.82
CA LEU A 493 1.01 -2.26 20.20
C LEU A 493 1.39 -2.34 18.72
N GLY A 494 1.41 -3.55 18.15
CA GLY A 494 1.89 -3.74 16.78
C GLY A 494 3.39 -4.01 16.74
N SER A 495 4.09 -3.44 15.77
CA SER A 495 5.54 -3.65 15.63
C SER A 495 6.33 -2.55 16.36
N PRO A 496 7.29 -2.88 17.24
CA PRO A 496 8.07 -1.91 18.00
C PRO A 496 8.82 -0.90 17.13
N VAL A 497 8.72 0.40 17.43
CA VAL A 497 9.54 1.42 16.74
C VAL A 497 11.03 1.22 17.02
N SER A 498 11.38 0.98 18.29
CA SER A 498 12.77 0.81 18.73
C SER A 498 13.16 -0.66 18.82
N LEU A 499 14.39 -0.95 18.38
CA LEU A 499 15.00 -2.26 18.59
C LEU A 499 15.33 -2.53 20.08
N ASP A 500 15.48 -1.48 20.89
CA ASP A 500 15.92 -1.61 22.29
C ASP A 500 14.86 -2.27 23.18
N TYR A 501 13.59 -2.20 22.79
CA TYR A 501 12.50 -2.91 23.46
C TYR A 501 11.78 -3.93 22.56
N PHE A 502 12.37 -4.31 21.42
CA PHE A 502 11.70 -5.16 20.43
C PHE A 502 11.17 -6.48 21.02
N ASP A 503 12.02 -7.20 21.75
CA ASP A 503 11.64 -8.48 22.39
C ASP A 503 10.80 -8.30 23.66
N ARG A 504 10.59 -7.06 24.10
CA ARG A 504 9.79 -6.70 25.28
C ARG A 504 8.42 -6.13 24.91
N ALA A 505 8.11 -6.03 23.62
CA ALA A 505 6.82 -5.57 23.12
C ALA A 505 5.64 -6.36 23.76
N PRO A 506 4.54 -5.71 24.15
CA PRO A 506 4.19 -4.32 23.85
C PRO A 506 4.80 -3.28 24.80
N PHE A 507 5.74 -3.70 25.65
CA PHE A 507 6.54 -2.88 26.57
C PHE A 507 5.71 -1.81 27.33
N PRO A 508 4.67 -2.24 28.06
CA PRO A 508 3.79 -1.32 28.77
C PRO A 508 4.56 -0.56 29.85
N PHE A 509 4.22 0.72 30.04
CA PHE A 509 4.79 1.53 31.10
C PHE A 509 4.37 1.02 32.48
N ASP A 510 5.34 0.86 33.38
CA ASP A 510 5.14 0.31 34.72
C ASP A 510 4.88 1.39 35.81
N GLY A 511 4.79 2.66 35.40
CA GLY A 511 4.27 3.77 36.19
C GLY A 511 2.84 4.15 35.79
N SER A 512 2.49 5.43 35.95
CA SER A 512 1.21 5.98 35.46
C SER A 512 1.43 7.24 34.62
N ILE A 513 0.69 7.36 33.52
CA ILE A 513 0.60 8.59 32.73
C ILE A 513 -0.71 9.27 33.12
N ASP A 514 -0.64 10.45 33.72
CA ASP A 514 -1.82 11.20 34.13
C ASP A 514 -2.39 11.98 32.95
N ARG A 515 -1.50 12.56 32.14
CA ARG A 515 -1.86 13.38 30.98
C ARG A 515 -0.72 13.46 29.97
N MET A 516 -1.07 13.48 28.69
CA MET A 516 -0.15 13.85 27.61
C MET A 516 -0.77 14.96 26.77
N THR A 517 -0.03 16.05 26.58
CA THR A 517 -0.41 17.12 25.66
C THR A 517 0.59 17.24 24.51
N VAL A 518 0.09 17.57 23.33
CA VAL A 518 0.92 17.88 22.16
C VAL A 518 0.53 19.25 21.66
N GLU A 519 1.46 20.20 21.65
CA GLU A 519 1.26 21.56 21.17
C GLU A 519 2.15 21.83 19.96
N TYR A 520 1.61 22.40 18.87
CA TYR A 520 2.42 22.85 17.73
C TYR A 520 3.01 24.22 18.02
N THR A 521 4.32 24.39 17.76
CA THR A 521 5.11 25.57 18.14
C THR A 521 5.74 26.32 16.98
#